data_AF-A0A2A2UWH2-F1
#
_entry.id   AF-A0A2A2UWH2-F1
#
_cell.length_a   1.000
_cell.length_b   1.000
_cell.length_c   1.000
_cell.angle_alpha   90.00
_cell.angle_beta   90.00
_cell.angle_gamma   90.00
#
_symmetry.space_group_name_H-M   'P 1'
#
loop_
_entity.id
_entity.type
_entity.pdbx_description
1 polymer ?
#
loop_
_entity_poly.entity_id
_entity_poly.type
_entity_poly.pdbx_seq_one_letter_code
_entity_poly.pdbx_strand_id
1 'polypeptide(L)'
;MLSLYTAYDMQMELKEFIKSARKKDKLSVQKMADLSGVPYATIRKFESSGNISLRQFLMLYETVGDLKKMKELTKLSEPEYKTIEDVLRHA
;
A
#
# COMPACT_ATOMS: atom_id res chain seq x y z
N MET A 1 14.98 3.55 19.05
CA MET A 1 15.46 2.40 18.26
C MET A 1 15.63 2.88 16.83
N LEU A 2 16.84 2.89 16.27
CA LEU A 2 17.07 3.30 14.88
C LEU A 2 16.60 2.16 13.97
N SER A 3 15.50 2.38 13.25
CA SER A 3 15.09 1.50 12.16
C SER A 3 16.00 1.75 10.96
N LEU A 4 16.68 0.72 10.46
CA LEU A 4 17.38 0.77 9.17
C LEU A 4 16.41 0.72 7.98
N TYR A 5 15.13 0.52 8.25
CA TYR A 5 14.07 0.49 7.26
C TYR A 5 13.49 1.89 7.06
N THR A 6 13.66 2.42 5.86
CA THR A 6 13.27 3.78 5.48
C THR A 6 11.96 3.80 4.71
N ALA A 7 11.34 4.98 4.60
CA ALA A 7 10.17 5.17 3.73
C ALA A 7 10.48 4.82 2.26
N TYR A 8 11.73 5.02 1.83
CA TYR A 8 12.16 4.67 0.48
C TYR A 8 12.21 3.16 0.25
N ASP A 9 12.71 2.40 1.23
CA ASP A 9 12.74 0.92 1.15
C ASP A 9 11.32 0.38 1.03
N MET A 10 10.40 0.85 1.88
CA MET A 10 8.98 0.50 1.81
C MET A 10 8.36 0.87 0.46
N GLN A 11 8.67 2.05 -0.08
CA GLN A 11 8.18 2.47 -1.39
C GLN A 11 8.65 1.53 -2.50
N MET A 12 9.91 1.07 -2.47
CA MET A 12 10.44 0.13 -3.46
C MET A 12 9.80 -1.25 -3.34
N GLU A 13 9.58 -1.73 -2.12
CA GLU A 13 8.90 -3.01 -1.86
C GLU A 13 7.43 -2.97 -2.33
N LEU A 14 6.70 -1.89 -2.02
CA LEU A 14 5.33 -1.69 -2.51
C LEU A 14 5.25 -1.64 -4.04
N LYS A 15 6.23 -1.00 -4.69
CA LYS A 15 6.36 -0.97 -6.15
C LYS A 15 6.55 -2.37 -6.73
N GLU A 16 7.50 -3.15 -6.20
CA GLU A 16 7.73 -4.52 -6.69
C GLU A 16 6.55 -5.45 -6.37
N PHE A 17 5.87 -5.26 -5.24
CA PHE A 17 4.64 -5.97 -4.90
C PHE A 17 3.56 -5.76 -5.98
N ILE A 18 3.20 -4.51 -6.30
CA ILE A 18 2.18 -4.20 -7.31
C ILE A 18 2.56 -4.75 -8.69
N LYS A 19 3.81 -4.52 -9.10
CA LYS A 19 4.32 -4.97 -10.40
C LYS A 19 4.32 -6.50 -10.53
N SER A 20 4.68 -7.21 -9.45
CA SER A 20 4.68 -8.66 -9.41
C SER A 20 3.26 -9.22 -9.43
N ALA A 21 2.33 -8.63 -8.68
CA ALA A 21 0.91 -8.99 -8.70
C ALA A 21 0.31 -8.82 -10.10
N ARG A 22 0.53 -7.66 -10.74
CA ARG A 22 0.09 -7.42 -12.13
C ARG A 22 0.59 -8.48 -13.10
N LYS A 23 1.89 -8.84 -13.01
CA LYS A 23 2.50 -9.86 -13.88
C LYS A 23 1.95 -11.25 -13.61
N LYS A 24 1.74 -11.61 -12.34
CA LYS A 24 1.13 -12.88 -11.92
C LYS A 24 -0.26 -13.05 -12.54
N ASP A 25 -1.03 -11.97 -12.58
CA ASP A 25 -2.38 -11.93 -13.18
C ASP A 25 -2.35 -11.75 -14.72
N LYS A 26 -1.16 -11.77 -15.33
CA LYS A 26 -0.93 -11.60 -16.77
C LYS A 26 -1.51 -10.31 -17.35
N LEU A 27 -1.65 -9.27 -16.53
CA LEU A 27 -2.16 -7.98 -16.98
C LEU A 27 -1.04 -7.18 -17.66
N SER A 28 -1.30 -6.71 -18.88
CA SER A 28 -0.43 -5.71 -19.50
C SER A 28 -0.55 -4.37 -18.76
N VAL A 29 0.42 -3.48 -18.93
CA VAL A 29 0.33 -2.13 -18.34
C VAL A 29 -0.89 -1.37 -18.91
N GLN A 30 -1.20 -1.57 -20.18
CA GLN A 30 -2.41 -1.00 -20.80
C GLN A 30 -3.67 -1.55 -20.13
N LYS A 31 -3.77 -2.87 -19.95
CA LYS A 31 -4.95 -3.47 -19.31
C LYS A 31 -5.11 -3.00 -17.86
N MET A 32 -4.01 -2.84 -17.13
CA MET A 32 -4.05 -2.28 -15.78
C MET A 32 -4.49 -0.81 -15.78
N ALA A 33 -4.07 -0.02 -16.76
CA ALA A 33 -4.54 1.36 -16.91
C ALA A 33 -6.05 1.42 -17.14
N ASP A 34 -6.56 0.56 -18.02
CA ASP A 34 -8.00 0.48 -18.33
C ASP A 34 -8.83 0.07 -17.11
N LEU A 35 -8.33 -0.89 -16.30
CA LEU A 35 -9.02 -1.39 -15.11
C LEU A 35 -8.96 -0.42 -13.93
N SER A 36 -7.79 0.16 -13.69
CA SER A 36 -7.56 1.02 -12.53
C SER A 36 -8.01 2.46 -12.75
N GLY A 37 -8.12 2.92 -14.00
CA GLY A 37 -8.30 4.33 -14.34
C GLY A 37 -7.05 5.20 -14.13
N VAL A 38 -5.90 4.59 -13.80
CA VAL A 38 -4.61 5.29 -13.71
C VAL A 38 -3.96 5.35 -15.10
N PRO A 39 -3.49 6.53 -15.58
CA PRO A 39 -2.91 6.64 -16.91
C PRO A 39 -1.71 5.70 -17.14
N TYR A 40 -1.62 5.12 -18.34
CA TYR A 40 -0.53 4.20 -18.73
C TYR A 40 0.86 4.76 -18.40
N ALA A 41 1.13 6.03 -18.76
CA ALA A 41 2.41 6.69 -18.52
C ALA A 41 2.73 6.79 -17.01
N THR A 42 1.71 7.01 -16.18
CA THR A 42 1.85 7.03 -14.71
C THR A 42 2.23 5.65 -14.18
N ILE A 43 1.59 4.57 -14.66
CA ILE A 43 1.94 3.20 -14.24
C ILE A 43 3.37 2.85 -14.65
N ARG A 44 3.80 3.21 -15.87
CA ARG A 44 5.19 3.01 -16.32
C ARG A 44 6.21 3.78 -15.47
N LYS A 45 5.90 5.04 -15.13
CA LYS A 45 6.74 5.85 -14.23
C LYS A 45 6.82 5.22 -12.84
N PHE A 46 5.70 4.76 -12.30
CA PHE A 46 5.66 4.05 -11.02
C PHE A 46 6.49 2.77 -11.06
N GLU A 47 6.32 1.89 -12.04
CA GLU A 47 7.06 0.62 -12.10
C GLU A 47 8.58 0.78 -12.31
N SER A 48 9.00 1.92 -12.86
CA SER A 48 10.43 2.24 -13.06
C SER A 48 11.06 2.95 -11.87
N SER A 49 10.34 3.84 -11.20
CA SER A 49 10.89 4.75 -10.17
C SER A 49 10.29 4.60 -8.77
N GLY A 50 9.18 3.87 -8.64
CA GLY A 50 8.35 3.80 -7.44
C GLY A 50 7.53 5.06 -7.16
N ASN A 51 7.65 6.12 -7.96
CA ASN A 51 6.98 7.40 -7.69
C ASN A 51 5.56 7.42 -8.24
N ILE A 52 4.59 7.71 -7.38
CA ILE A 52 3.16 7.86 -7.70
C ILE A 52 2.46 8.64 -6.57
N SER A 53 1.28 9.21 -6.84
CA SER A 53 0.44 9.74 -5.75
C SER A 53 -0.20 8.61 -4.93
N LEU A 54 -0.46 8.85 -3.64
CA LEU A 54 -1.11 7.86 -2.77
C LEU A 54 -2.46 7.38 -3.33
N ARG A 55 -3.31 8.30 -3.82
CA ARG A 55 -4.61 7.93 -4.40
C ARG A 55 -4.45 6.96 -5.57
N GLN A 56 -3.54 7.25 -6.51
CA GLN A 56 -3.33 6.38 -7.65
C GLN A 56 -2.69 5.05 -7.25
N PHE A 57 -1.79 5.04 -6.25
CA PHE A 57 -1.28 3.79 -5.68
C PHE A 57 -2.42 2.91 -5.14
N LEU A 58 -3.36 3.48 -4.39
CA LEU A 58 -4.50 2.73 -3.85
C LEU A 58 -5.40 2.18 -4.97
N MET A 59 -5.59 2.93 -6.07
CA MET A 59 -6.31 2.43 -7.26
C MET A 59 -5.60 1.25 -7.93
N LEU A 60 -4.25 1.30 -8.02
CA LEU A 60 -3.47 0.15 -8.50
C LEU A 60 -3.59 -1.04 -7.56
N TYR A 61 -3.50 -0.82 -6.24
CA TYR A 61 -3.61 -1.87 -5.23
C TYR A 61 -5.00 -2.52 -5.21
N GLU A 62 -6.06 -1.74 -5.38
CA GLU A 62 -7.44 -2.24 -5.54
C GLU A 62 -7.59 -3.16 -6.76
N THR A 63 -6.85 -2.87 -7.84
CA THR A 63 -6.93 -3.64 -9.09
C THR A 63 -6.29 -5.03 -8.98
N VAL A 64 -5.22 -5.19 -8.19
CA VAL A 64 -4.41 -6.43 -8.13
C VAL A 64 -4.37 -7.08 -6.74
N GLY A 65 -5.06 -6.49 -5.77
CA GLY A 65 -4.96 -6.85 -4.36
C GLY A 65 -6.29 -6.61 -3.63
N ASP A 66 -6.21 -6.61 -2.30
CA ASP A 66 -7.38 -6.45 -1.44
C ASP A 66 -7.27 -5.15 -0.65
N LEU A 67 -7.95 -4.09 -1.12
CA LEU A 67 -7.96 -2.78 -0.50
C LEU A 67 -8.41 -2.82 0.98
N LYS A 68 -9.13 -3.87 1.43
CA LYS A 68 -9.48 -4.05 2.84
C LYS A 68 -8.24 -4.14 3.73
N LYS A 69 -7.13 -4.71 3.24
CA LYS A 69 -5.87 -4.76 4.00
C LYS A 69 -5.29 -3.37 4.26
N MET A 70 -5.49 -2.43 3.33
CA MET A 70 -5.10 -1.02 3.55
C MET A 70 -6.03 -0.34 4.55
N LYS A 71 -7.32 -0.69 4.57
CA LYS A 71 -8.27 -0.19 5.58
C LYS A 71 -7.84 -0.58 7.00
N GLU A 72 -7.22 -1.74 7.19
CA GLU A 72 -6.71 -2.14 8.51
C GLU A 72 -5.64 -1.16 9.05
N LEU A 73 -4.88 -0.47 8.19
CA LEU A 73 -3.92 0.56 8.61
C LEU A 73 -4.60 1.81 9.20
N THR A 74 -5.90 2.00 8.96
CA THR A 74 -6.69 3.11 9.51
C THR A 74 -7.26 2.79 10.89
N LYS A 75 -7.20 1.53 11.32
CA LYS A 75 -7.56 1.15 12.68
C LYS A 75 -6.38 1.51 13.57
N LEU A 76 -6.59 2.46 14.48
CA LEU A 76 -5.70 2.63 15.61
C LEU A 76 -5.71 1.30 16.37
N SER A 77 -4.54 0.74 16.64
CA SER A 77 -4.43 -0.36 17.61
C SER A 77 -5.13 0.10 18.87
N GLU A 78 -6.18 -0.60 19.32
CA GLU A 78 -6.70 -0.37 20.65
C GLU A 78 -5.51 -0.50 21.62
N PRO A 79 -5.34 0.43 22.57
CA PRO A 79 -4.28 0.29 23.55
C PRO A 79 -4.44 -1.09 24.19
N GLU A 80 -3.44 -1.95 24.08
CA GLU A 80 -3.35 -3.13 24.94
C GLU A 80 -3.31 -2.58 26.37
N TYR A 81 -4.44 -2.56 27.07
CA TYR A 81 -4.46 -2.32 28.50
C TYR A 81 -3.76 -3.52 29.14
N LYS A 82 -2.48 -3.36 29.48
CA LYS A 82 -1.66 -4.43 30.05
C LYS A 82 -1.91 -4.60 31.55
N THR A 83 -2.50 -3.57 32.18
CA THR A 83 -2.74 -3.54 33.63
C THR A 83 -4.11 -2.95 33.97
N ILE A 84 -4.61 -3.26 35.16
CA ILE A 84 -5.84 -2.67 35.71
C ILE A 84 -5.66 -1.16 35.90
N GLU A 85 -4.44 -0.72 36.24
CA GLU A 85 -4.06 0.68 36.38
C GLU A 85 -4.23 1.47 35.08
N ASP A 86 -3.99 0.86 33.91
CA ASP A 86 -4.17 1.52 32.60
C ASP A 86 -5.65 1.79 32.29
N VAL A 87 -6.54 0.90 32.75
CA VAL A 87 -8.00 1.04 32.61
C VAL A 87 -8.51 2.19 33.49
N LEU A 88 -8.02 2.28 34.73
CA LEU A 88 -8.44 3.31 35.70
C LEU A 88 -7.99 4.72 35.32
N ARG A 89 -6.96 4.87 34.47
CA ARG A 89 -6.47 6.18 34.00
C ARG A 89 -7.30 6.78 32.85
N HIS A 90 -8.16 5.99 32.22
CA HIS A 90 -8.95 6.38 31.06
C HIS A 90 -10.47 6.21 31.30
N ALA A 91 -10.89 6.08 32.56
CA ALA A 91 -12.28 6.12 33.03
C ALA A 91 -12.63 7.52 33.56
#